data_AF-A0AAN5CK43-F1
#
_entry.id   AF-A0AAN5CK43-F1
#
_cell.length_a   1.000
_cell.length_b   1.000
_cell.length_c   1.000
_cell.angle_alpha   90.00
_cell.angle_beta   90.00
_cell.angle_gamma   90.00
#
_symmetry.space_group_name_H-M   'P 1'
#
loop_
_entity.id
_entity.type
_entity.pdbx_description
1 polymer ?
#
loop_
_entity_poly.entity_id
_entity_poly.type
_entity_poly.pdbx_seq_one_letter_code
_entity_poly.pdbx_strand_id
1 'polypeptide(L)' 'QANLDIVDASIAKLRPAAQEPAKKMRDLVISDEDDLEKFLIESEAIKASVPEEVVEELEAHNEEVARALGLA' A
#
# COMPACT_ATOMS: atom_id res chain seq x y z
N GLN A 1 -11.82 -4.42 12.54
CA GLN A 1 -10.36 -4.38 12.67
C GLN A 1 -9.80 -4.90 11.36
N ALA A 2 -9.11 -4.08 10.57
CA ALA A 2 -8.43 -4.59 9.38
C ALA A 2 -7.47 -5.70 9.86
N ASN A 3 -7.45 -6.84 9.17
CA ASN A 3 -6.53 -7.90 9.56
C ASN A 3 -5.13 -7.52 9.05
N LEU A 4 -4.45 -6.67 9.83
CA LEU A 4 -3.12 -6.15 9.52
C LEU A 4 -2.13 -7.29 9.26
N ASP A 5 -2.30 -8.43 9.92
CA ASP A 5 -1.46 -9.62 9.70
C ASP A 5 -1.60 -10.16 8.26
N ILE A 6 -2.80 -10.09 7.66
CA ILE A 6 -3.01 -10.49 6.27
C ILE A 6 -2.33 -9.51 5.33
N VAL A 7 -2.46 -8.21 5.58
CA VAL A 7 -1.81 -7.17 4.77
C VAL A 7 -0.29 -7.29 4.87
N ASP A 8 0.24 -7.54 6.06
CA ASP A 8 1.67 -7.69 6.32
C ASP A 8 2.26 -8.95 5.68
N ALA A 9 1.54 -10.07 5.80
CA ALA A 9 1.90 -11.30 5.12
C ALA A 9 1.84 -11.15 3.59
N SER A 10 0.91 -10.33 3.09
CA SER A 10 0.83 -10.01 1.66
C SER A 10 2.04 -9.18 1.22
N ILE A 11 2.33 -8.09 1.94
CA ILE A 11 3.47 -7.19 1.63
C ILE A 11 4.79 -7.96 1.67
N ALA A 12 4.95 -8.92 2.58
CA ALA A 12 6.16 -9.74 2.67
C ALA A 12 6.44 -10.60 1.42
N LYS A 13 5.44 -10.82 0.55
CA LYS A 13 5.61 -11.56 -0.72
C LYS A 13 6.18 -10.69 -1.85
N LEU A 14 6.13 -9.37 -1.70
CA LEU A 14 6.66 -8.43 -2.67
C LEU A 14 8.19 -8.48 -2.71
N ARG A 15 8.78 -8.08 -3.85
CA ARG A 15 10.24 -7.89 -3.93
C ARG A 15 10.70 -6.80 -2.95
N PRO A 16 11.96 -6.81 -2.49
CA PRO A 16 12.43 -5.86 -1.48
C PRO A 16 12.17 -4.39 -1.81
N ALA A 17 12.30 -4.00 -3.08
CA ALA A 17 12.06 -2.63 -3.54
C ALA A 17 10.58 -2.19 -3.46
N ALA A 18 9.64 -3.13 -3.50
CA ALA A 18 8.20 -2.90 -3.41
C ALA A 18 7.68 -2.94 -1.96
N GLN A 19 8.39 -3.64 -1.06
CA GLN A 19 7.97 -3.77 0.33
C GLN A 19 7.93 -2.43 1.07
N GLU A 20 8.95 -1.59 0.89
CA GLU A 20 9.03 -0.30 1.59
C GLU A 20 7.88 0.66 1.24
N PRO A 21 7.59 0.96 -0.04
CA PRO A 21 6.45 1.81 -0.39
C PRO A 21 5.10 1.20 0.03
N ALA A 22 4.94 -0.13 -0.06
CA ALA A 22 3.72 -0.79 0.39
C ALA A 22 3.51 -0.67 1.92
N LYS A 23 4.58 -0.76 2.71
CA LYS A 23 4.53 -0.51 4.17
C LYS A 23 4.11 0.92 4.48
N LYS A 24 4.76 1.91 3.86
CA LYS A 24 4.44 3.34 4.04
C LYS A 24 2.98 3.64 3.71
N MET A 25 2.46 3.09 2.62
CA MET A 25 1.04 3.28 2.24
C MET A 25 0.11 2.65 3.27
N ARG A 26 0.40 1.43 3.73
CA ARG A 26 -0.38 0.77 4.78
C ARG A 26 -0.33 1.56 6.09
N ASP A 27 0.84 2.08 6.48
CA ASP A 27 1.01 2.90 7.68
C ASP A 27 0.20 4.19 7.61
N LEU A 28 0.18 4.86 6.44
CA LEU A 28 -0.64 6.03 6.18
C LEU A 28 -2.15 5.71 6.29
N VAL A 29 -2.60 4.60 5.70
CA VAL A 29 -4.02 4.20 5.73
C VAL A 29 -4.52 3.85 7.14
N ILE A 30 -3.66 3.30 7.99
CA ILE A 30 -4.03 2.94 9.37
C ILE A 30 -3.71 4.03 10.38
N SER A 31 -3.09 5.12 9.93
CA SER A 31 -2.81 6.27 10.78
C SER A 31 -4.12 6.94 11.19
N ASP A 32 -4.08 7.66 12.31
CA ASP A 32 -5.18 8.53 12.75
C ASP A 32 -5.23 9.85 11.96
N GLU A 33 -4.63 9.91 10.76
CA GLU A 33 -4.63 11.10 9.90
C GLU A 33 -6.04 11.36 9.36
N ASP A 34 -6.64 12.46 9.81
CA ASP A 34 -7.98 12.91 9.42
C ASP A 34 -7.96 14.10 8.46
N ASP A 35 -6.80 14.74 8.26
CA ASP A 35 -6.62 15.76 7.23
C ASP A 35 -6.47 15.09 5.86
N LEU A 36 -7.55 15.13 5.09
CA LEU A 36 -7.62 14.57 3.75
C LEU A 36 -6.57 15.18 2.81
N GLU A 37 -6.28 16.48 2.92
CA GLU A 37 -5.29 17.13 2.06
C GLU A 37 -3.90 16.58 2.36
N LYS A 38 -3.56 16.48 3.65
CA LYS A 38 -2.29 15.90 4.09
C LYS A 38 -2.17 14.42 3.70
N PHE A 39 -3.23 13.64 3.88
CA PHE A 39 -3.29 12.24 3.45
C PHE A 39 -3.00 12.10 1.95
N LEU A 40 -3.63 12.93 1.12
CA LEU A 40 -3.42 12.91 -0.33
C LEU A 40 -1.99 13.26 -0.71
N ILE A 41 -1.42 14.31 -0.10
CA ILE A 41 -0.02 14.72 -0.34
C ILE A 41 0.95 13.59 0.02
N GLU A 42 0.79 12.95 1.18
CA GLU A 42 1.65 11.85 1.60
C GLU A 42 1.48 10.62 0.71
N SER A 43 0.25 10.30 0.30
CA SER A 43 -0.03 9.22 -0.65
C SER A 43 0.65 9.45 -2.00
N GLU A 44 0.57 10.67 -2.54
CA GLU A 44 1.23 11.05 -3.79
C GLU A 44 2.74 10.99 -3.67
N ALA A 45 3.31 11.46 -2.56
CA ALA A 45 4.75 11.39 -2.31
C ALA A 45 5.26 9.94 -2.27
N ILE A 46 4.50 9.02 -1.64
CA ILE A 46 4.84 7.59 -1.64
C ILE A 46 4.82 7.06 -3.07
N LYS A 47 3.75 7.31 -3.85
CA LYS A 47 3.63 6.85 -5.24
C LYS A 47 4.74 7.39 -6.13
N ALA A 48 5.09 8.67 -6.00
CA ALA A 48 6.16 9.32 -6.77
C ALA A 48 7.56 8.77 -6.44
N SER A 49 7.74 8.18 -5.24
CA SER A 49 9.00 7.55 -4.85
C SER A 49 9.20 6.13 -5.40
N VAL A 50 8.17 5.56 -6.03
CA VAL A 50 8.20 4.19 -6.57
C VAL A 50 8.77 4.18 -7.99
N PRO A 51 9.83 3.39 -8.27
CA PRO A 51 10.30 3.15 -9.62
C PRO A 51 9.21 2.52 -10.50
N GLU A 52 9.14 2.88 -11.79
CA GLU A 52 8.13 2.34 -12.71
C GLU A 52 8.09 0.80 -12.74
N GLU A 53 9.25 0.15 -12.67
CA GLU A 53 9.39 -1.33 -12.58
C GLU A 53 8.80 -1.96 -11.29
N VAL A 54 8.49 -1.16 -10.29
CA VAL A 54 7.86 -1.57 -9.03
C VAL A 54 6.36 -1.24 -9.03
N VAL A 55 5.92 -0.26 -9.83
CA VAL A 55 4.51 0.14 -9.91
C VAL A 55 3.63 -1.01 -10.37
N GLU A 56 4.02 -1.72 -11.45
CA GLU A 56 3.24 -2.86 -11.97
C GLU A 56 3.04 -3.96 -10.92
N GLU A 57 4.07 -4.25 -10.11
CA GLU A 57 3.98 -5.25 -9.04
C GLU A 57 3.03 -4.79 -7.92
N LEU A 58 3.09 -3.51 -7.54
CA LEU A 58 2.20 -2.96 -6.51
C LEU A 58 0.74 -2.87 -6.99
N GLU A 59 0.50 -2.61 -8.26
CA GLU A 59 -0.85 -2.62 -8.84
C GLU A 59 -1.45 -4.02 -8.83
N ALA A 60 -0.69 -5.02 -9.29
CA ALA A 60 -1.12 -6.42 -9.23
C ALA A 60 -1.39 -6.86 -7.77
N HIS A 61 -0.51 -6.46 -6.85
CA HIS A 61 -0.68 -6.71 -5.42
C HIS A 61 -1.95 -6.09 -4.84
N ASN A 62 -2.24 -4.83 -5.20
CA ASN A 62 -3.45 -4.14 -4.76
C ASN A 62 -4.71 -4.83 -5.29
N GLU A 63 -4.69 -5.32 -6.53
CA GLU A 63 -5.82 -6.07 -7.09
C GLU A 63 -6.04 -7.40 -6.35
N GLU A 64 -4.98 -8.14 -6.03
CA GLU A 64 -5.07 -9.37 -5.23
C GLU A 64 -5.63 -9.11 -3.83
N VAL A 65 -5.17 -8.04 -3.17
CA VAL A 65 -5.67 -7.64 -1.85
C VAL A 65 -7.13 -7.20 -1.94
N ALA A 66 -7.51 -6.41 -2.96
CA ALA A 66 -8.89 -5.98 -3.16
C ALA A 66 -9.84 -7.16 -3.35
N ARG A 67 -9.47 -8.15 -4.17
CA ARG A 67 -10.24 -9.40 -4.34
C ARG A 67 -10.33 -10.20 -3.04
N ALA A 68 -9.22 -10.33 -2.30
CA ALA A 68 -9.21 -11.04 -1.02
C ALA A 68 -10.12 -10.38 0.05
N LEU A 69 -10.31 -9.06 -0.04
CA LEU A 69 -11.18 -8.28 0.84
C LEU A 69 -12.62 -8.13 0.29
N GLY A 70 -12.93 -8.64 -0.89
CA GLY A 70 -14.25 -8.52 -1.52
C GLY A 70 -14.61 -7.10 -1.99
N LEU A 71 -13.59 -6.27 -2.28
CA LEU A 71 -13.74 -4.90 -2.76
C LEU A 71 -13.72 -4.78 -4.29
N ALA A 72 -13.42 -5.87 -4.99
CA ALA A 72 -13.35 -6.00 -6.45
C ALA A 72 -14.07 -7.26 -6.92
#